data_AF-A0A2N9AN44-F1
#
_entry.id   AF-A0A2N9AN44-F1
#
_cell.length_a   1.000
_cell.length_b   1.000
_cell.length_c   1.000
_cell.angle_alpha   90.00
_cell.angle_beta   90.00
_cell.angle_gamma   90.00
#
_symmetry.space_group_name_H-M   'P 1'
#
loop_
_entity.id
_entity.type
_entity.pdbx_description
1 polymer ?
#
loop_
_entity_poly.entity_id
_entity_poly.type
_entity_poly.pdbx_seq_one_letter_code
_entity_poly.pdbx_strand_id
1 'polypeptide(L)'
;MRLFGPEAGRPRKTLIKDWAADALTATAEDRSGSAHPSATSVAWVTGRWSECLSLAGSEASPIEPGFMAGAVEAARQAVQEVTGRLS
;
A
#
# COMPACT_ATOMS: atom_id res chain seq x y z
N MET A 1 28.45 12.00 -9.63
CA MET A 1 29.63 12.88 -9.83
C MET A 1 29.70 13.46 -11.24
N ARG A 2 29.47 12.68 -12.31
CA ARG A 2 29.56 13.16 -13.71
C ARG A 2 28.47 14.17 -14.12
N LEU A 3 27.31 14.18 -13.43
CA LEU A 3 26.21 15.13 -13.69
C LEU A 3 26.19 16.37 -12.78
N PHE A 4 26.79 16.30 -11.58
CA PHE A 4 26.63 17.32 -10.53
C PHE A 4 27.95 17.75 -9.88
N GLY A 5 29.09 17.39 -10.49
CA GLY A 5 30.42 17.73 -10.00
C GLY A 5 30.92 16.85 -8.83
N PRO A 6 32.13 17.15 -8.33
CA PRO A 6 32.83 16.31 -7.36
C PRO A 6 32.20 16.29 -5.96
N GLU A 7 31.62 17.40 -5.51
CA GLU A 7 31.05 17.48 -4.16
C GLU A 7 29.81 16.60 -3.97
N ALA A 8 29.10 16.25 -5.06
CA ALA A 8 28.00 15.28 -5.02
C ALA A 8 28.46 13.85 -4.61
N GLY A 9 29.78 13.57 -4.65
CA GLY A 9 30.36 12.31 -4.15
C GLY A 9 30.62 12.29 -2.64
N ARG A 10 30.35 13.38 -1.91
CA ARG A 10 30.63 13.54 -0.48
C ARG A 10 29.35 13.84 0.32
N PRO A 11 28.41 12.88 0.44
CA PRO A 11 27.20 13.10 1.22
C PRO A 11 27.54 13.35 2.69
N ARG A 12 26.85 14.29 3.34
CA ARG A 12 27.00 14.54 4.78
C ARG A 12 26.45 13.39 5.63
N LYS A 13 25.36 12.76 5.16
CA LYS A 13 24.71 11.60 5.76
C LYS A 13 24.06 10.78 4.64
N THR A 14 24.05 9.47 4.83
CA THR A 14 23.32 8.53 3.98
C THR A 14 22.41 7.69 4.86
N LEU A 15 21.14 7.59 4.48
CA LEU A 15 20.15 6.74 5.13
C LEU A 15 19.71 5.70 4.11
N ILE A 16 19.78 4.43 4.49
CA ILE A 16 19.29 3.31 3.69
C ILE A 16 18.16 2.67 4.48
N LYS A 17 17.01 2.52 3.83
CA LYS A 17 15.84 1.84 4.40
C LYS A 17 15.61 0.57 3.60
N ASP A 18 15.69 -0.56 4.30
CA ASP A 18 15.20 -1.82 3.76
C ASP A 18 13.70 -1.95 4.10
N TRP A 19 12.86 -1.77 3.09
CA TRP A 19 11.40 -1.91 3.24
C TRP A 19 10.95 -3.37 3.31
N ALA A 20 11.72 -4.31 2.74
CA ALA A 20 11.39 -5.74 2.74
C ALA A 20 11.67 -6.40 4.10
N ALA A 21 12.36 -5.69 5.01
CA ALA A 21 12.64 -6.14 6.37
C ALA A 21 11.87 -5.36 7.45
N ASP A 22 11.03 -4.40 7.07
CA ASP A 22 10.25 -3.61 8.03
C ASP A 22 8.98 -4.37 8.44
N ALA A 23 8.94 -4.80 9.70
CA ALA A 23 7.86 -5.62 10.25
C ALA A 23 6.47 -4.97 10.26
N LEU A 24 6.38 -3.64 10.11
CA LEU A 24 5.09 -2.93 10.02
C LEU A 24 4.60 -2.75 8.59
N THR A 25 5.44 -2.98 7.58
CA THR A 25 5.07 -2.80 6.16
C THR A 25 5.23 -4.05 5.33
N ALA A 26 6.03 -5.03 5.78
CA ALA A 26 6.36 -6.22 5.01
C ALA A 26 6.05 -7.51 5.77
N THR A 27 5.68 -8.54 5.03
CA THR A 27 5.58 -9.92 5.51
C THR A 27 6.82 -10.72 5.12
N ALA A 28 6.88 -12.00 5.50
CA ALA A 28 8.02 -12.86 5.16
C ALA A 28 8.18 -13.07 3.64
N GLU A 29 7.06 -13.01 2.91
CA GLU A 29 6.94 -13.21 1.47
C GLU A 29 7.55 -12.04 0.64
N ASP A 30 7.55 -10.83 1.18
CA ASP A 30 8.06 -9.64 0.47
C ASP A 30 9.57 -9.70 0.19
N ARG A 31 10.31 -10.58 0.87
CA ARG A 31 11.74 -10.82 0.61
C ARG A 31 12.04 -11.46 -0.74
N SER A 32 11.08 -12.16 -1.34
CA SER A 32 11.26 -12.78 -2.67
C SER A 32 10.94 -11.85 -3.85
N GLY A 33 10.43 -10.64 -3.58
CA GLY A 33 9.93 -9.74 -4.62
C GLY A 33 8.66 -10.28 -5.29
N SER A 34 7.69 -9.42 -5.53
CA SER A 34 6.43 -9.77 -6.19
C SER A 34 6.12 -8.77 -7.31
N ALA A 35 5.23 -9.17 -8.22
CA ALA A 35 4.71 -8.24 -9.21
C ALA A 35 3.84 -7.17 -8.52
N HIS A 36 3.80 -5.98 -9.11
CA HIS A 36 2.90 -4.93 -8.65
C HIS A 36 1.44 -5.44 -8.66
N PRO A 37 0.63 -5.15 -7.62
CA PRO A 37 -0.76 -5.58 -7.61
C PRO A 37 -1.53 -4.94 -8.77
N SER A 38 -2.44 -5.72 -9.37
CA SER A 38 -3.34 -5.24 -10.40
C SER A 38 -4.66 -4.82 -9.77
N ALA A 39 -5.23 -3.72 -10.28
CA ALA A 39 -6.57 -3.30 -9.90
C ALA A 39 -7.59 -4.42 -10.18
N THR A 40 -8.52 -4.63 -9.25
CA THR A 40 -9.58 -5.62 -9.36
C THR A 40 -10.90 -5.05 -8.88
N SER A 41 -11.99 -5.38 -9.56
CA SER A 41 -13.36 -5.08 -9.13
C SER A 41 -13.96 -6.18 -8.27
N VAL A 42 -13.23 -7.28 -8.05
CA VAL A 42 -13.70 -8.39 -7.22
C VAL A 42 -13.61 -7.99 -5.75
N ALA A 43 -14.70 -8.22 -5.00
CA ALA A 43 -14.75 -7.98 -3.57
C ALA A 43 -13.72 -8.85 -2.83
N TRP A 44 -12.88 -8.20 -2.02
CA TRP A 44 -11.84 -8.87 -1.23
C TRP A 44 -12.41 -9.65 -0.04
N VAL A 45 -13.49 -9.14 0.55
CA VAL A 45 -14.18 -9.75 1.69
C VAL A 45 -15.49 -10.36 1.19
N THR A 46 -15.70 -11.64 1.45
CA THR A 46 -16.89 -12.37 0.97
C THR A 46 -17.54 -13.17 2.10
N GLY A 47 -18.77 -13.65 1.85
CA GLY A 47 -19.52 -14.44 2.81
C GLY A 47 -19.93 -13.64 4.05
N ARG A 48 -20.04 -14.30 5.21
CA ARG A 48 -20.54 -13.68 6.45
C ARG A 48 -19.72 -12.46 6.92
N TRP A 49 -18.47 -12.33 6.45
CA TRP A 49 -17.60 -11.21 6.82
C TRP A 49 -17.88 -9.93 6.03
N SER A 50 -18.59 -9.98 4.89
CA SER A 50 -18.91 -8.77 4.10
C SER A 50 -19.72 -7.74 4.90
N GLU A 51 -20.49 -8.21 5.88
CA GLU A 51 -21.34 -7.37 6.72
C GLU A 51 -20.62 -6.78 7.93
N CYS A 52 -19.37 -7.16 8.21
CA CYS A 52 -18.68 -6.77 9.44
C CYS A 52 -17.19 -6.45 9.30
N LEU A 53 -16.60 -6.65 8.12
CA LEU A 53 -15.22 -6.28 7.82
C LEU A 53 -15.18 -5.35 6.60
N SER A 54 -14.34 -4.32 6.66
CA SER A 54 -13.94 -3.47 5.53
C SER A 54 -12.44 -3.31 5.50
N LEU A 55 -11.87 -3.19 4.30
CA LEU A 55 -10.43 -3.00 4.10
C LEU A 55 -10.15 -1.59 3.58
N ALA A 56 -9.13 -0.94 4.12
CA ALA A 56 -8.77 0.45 3.79
C ALA A 56 -7.30 0.63 3.35
N GLY A 57 -6.55 -0.47 3.19
CA GLY A 57 -5.17 -0.44 2.70
C GLY A 57 -5.09 -0.16 1.20
N SER A 58 -3.93 0.31 0.72
CA SER A 58 -3.72 0.60 -0.71
C SER A 58 -4.04 -0.59 -1.60
N GLU A 59 -3.72 -1.79 -1.15
CA GLU A 59 -3.86 -3.04 -1.89
C GLU A 59 -5.33 -3.35 -2.20
N ALA A 60 -6.26 -2.89 -1.36
CA ALA A 60 -7.69 -3.06 -1.55
C ALA A 60 -8.30 -2.03 -2.52
N SER A 61 -7.51 -1.10 -3.06
CA SER A 61 -8.00 -0.11 -4.02
C SER A 61 -8.37 -0.75 -5.36
N PRO A 62 -9.56 -0.47 -5.91
CA PRO A 62 -9.95 -0.96 -7.23
C PRO A 62 -9.35 -0.16 -8.39
N ILE A 63 -8.51 0.86 -8.14
CA ILE A 63 -7.99 1.74 -9.19
C ILE A 63 -6.46 1.89 -9.12
N GLU A 64 -5.88 2.14 -7.94
CA GLU A 64 -4.45 2.45 -7.78
C GLU A 64 -3.78 1.60 -6.68
N PRO A 65 -3.84 0.25 -6.76
CA PRO A 65 -3.34 -0.59 -5.69
C PRO A 65 -1.83 -0.44 -5.50
N GLY A 66 -1.36 -0.49 -4.26
CA GLY A 66 0.07 -0.30 -3.93
C GLY A 66 0.55 1.17 -3.98
N PHE A 67 -0.31 2.13 -4.36
CA PHE A 67 -0.01 3.56 -4.31
C PHE A 67 -0.73 4.27 -3.17
N MET A 68 -0.18 5.41 -2.74
CA MET A 68 -0.82 6.28 -1.74
C MET A 68 -2.19 6.78 -2.19
N ALA A 69 -2.37 7.06 -3.49
CA ALA A 69 -3.67 7.44 -4.04
C ALA A 69 -4.71 6.33 -3.86
N GLY A 70 -4.30 5.08 -4.05
CA GLY A 70 -5.14 3.92 -3.79
C GLY A 70 -5.52 3.77 -2.32
N ALA A 71 -4.59 4.03 -1.38
CA ALA A 71 -4.91 3.98 0.06
C ALA A 71 -5.97 5.01 0.44
N VAL A 72 -5.90 6.24 -0.09
CA VAL A 72 -6.91 7.28 0.14
C VAL A 72 -8.27 6.85 -0.42
N GLU A 73 -8.28 6.23 -1.60
CA GLU A 73 -9.51 5.74 -2.22
C GLU A 73 -10.12 4.56 -1.45
N ALA A 74 -9.32 3.57 -1.08
CA ALA A 74 -9.77 2.43 -0.28
C ALA A 74 -10.32 2.88 1.08
N ALA A 75 -9.67 3.84 1.74
CA ALA A 75 -10.16 4.42 2.98
C ALA A 75 -11.53 5.11 2.80
N ARG A 76 -11.74 5.84 1.70
CA ARG A 76 -13.04 6.46 1.38
C ARG A 76 -14.13 5.41 1.21
N GLN A 77 -13.86 4.35 0.46
CA GLN A 77 -14.80 3.26 0.22
C GLN A 77 -15.15 2.53 1.53
N ALA A 78 -14.16 2.20 2.35
CA ALA A 78 -14.38 1.58 3.66
C ALA A 78 -15.29 2.42 4.57
N VAL A 79 -15.12 3.75 4.59
CA VAL A 79 -16.00 4.65 5.35
C VAL A 79 -17.43 4.62 4.82
N GLN A 80 -17.63 4.60 3.51
CA GLN A 80 -18.96 4.49 2.90
C GLN A 80 -19.63 3.16 3.26
N GLU A 81 -18.90 2.04 3.15
CA GLU A 81 -19.39 0.71 3.51
C GLU A 81 -19.77 0.61 4.99
N VAL A 82 -18.92 1.12 5.90
CA VAL A 82 -19.22 1.14 7.34
C VAL A 82 -20.44 2.01 7.62
N THR A 83 -20.51 3.21 7.05
CA THR A 83 -21.63 4.13 7.31
C THR A 83 -22.95 3.56 6.76
N GLY A 84 -22.92 2.95 5.57
CA GLY A 84 -24.11 2.32 4.96
C GLY A 84 -24.62 1.09 5.72
N ARG A 85 -23.80 0.45 6.55
CA ARG A 85 -24.22 -0.65 7.44
C ARG A 85 -24.80 -0.16 8.78
N LEU A 86 -24.53 1.09 9.15
CA LEU A 86 -24.99 1.69 10.41
C LEU A 86 -26.30 2.49 10.26
N SER A 87 -26.68 2.82 9.03
CA SER A 87 -27.95 3.47 8.67
C SER A 87 -29.10 2.49 8.58
#